data_AF-A0A842R9Z1-F1
#
_entry.id   AF-A0A842R9Z1-F1
#
_cell.length_a   1.000
_cell.length_b   1.000
_cell.length_c   1.000
_cell.angle_alpha   90.00
_cell.angle_beta   90.00
_cell.angle_gamma   90.00
#
_symmetry.space_group_name_H-M   'P 1'
#
loop_
_entity.id
_entity.type
_entity.pdbx_description
1 polymer ?
#
loop_
_entity_poly.entity_id
_entity_poly.type
_entity_poly.pdbx_seq_one_letter_code
_entity_poly.pdbx_strand_id
1 'polypeptide(L)'
;MDTHSQIFRVFFSSTFSDMVAERNALQERVFPELKKLCAAHGATFQPIDLRWGILEEAANNQKTMQICLEEIRRCQKLTPKPNFIVMLGERYGWIPTPAKIPQPEYDKISAHFSTDEKKLVQDWYKLDENELRENEDGTITPVYELQPWGEDLDWKAWASIEQELRRILLAAAREANIAENRMLKYFASATHQEIVTGALTVSDATEHVHCFYRTIKELPHGAKREDYIDSREQAQQHLQ
;
A
#
# COMPACT_ATOMS: atom_id res chain seq x y z
N MET A 1 13.75 16.68 34.46
CA MET A 1 13.50 15.27 34.13
C MET A 1 12.72 15.29 32.84
N ASP A 2 13.34 14.90 31.73
CA ASP A 2 12.66 14.81 30.43
C ASP A 2 11.61 13.71 30.50
N THR A 3 10.36 14.09 30.77
CA THR A 3 9.21 13.19 30.67
C THR A 3 8.91 12.99 29.19
N HIS A 4 9.65 12.11 28.52
CA HIS A 4 9.20 11.59 27.23
C HIS A 4 7.92 10.79 27.49
N SER A 5 6.76 11.39 27.20
CA SER A 5 5.48 10.69 27.22
C SER A 5 5.56 9.55 26.22
N GLN A 6 5.28 8.32 26.67
CA GLN A 6 5.29 7.13 25.82
C GLN A 6 4.26 7.31 24.70
N ILE A 7 4.64 7.10 23.44
CA ILE A 7 3.73 7.19 22.30
C ILE A 7 3.44 5.79 21.78
N PHE A 8 2.15 5.50 21.62
CA PHE A 8 1.61 4.31 20.95
C PHE A 8 1.09 4.71 19.57
N ARG A 9 1.98 4.68 18.58
CA ARG A 9 1.69 4.83 17.16
C ARG A 9 1.39 3.46 16.57
N VAL A 10 0.15 3.28 16.11
CA VAL A 10 -0.32 1.99 15.59
C VAL A 10 -0.89 2.20 14.21
N PHE A 11 -0.32 1.52 13.22
CA PHE A 11 -0.79 1.57 11.84
C PHE A 11 -1.91 0.55 11.60
N PHE A 12 -3.01 1.01 11.00
CA PHE A 12 -4.19 0.19 10.69
C PHE A 12 -4.27 -0.08 9.19
N SER A 13 -3.92 -1.30 8.79
CA SER A 13 -4.00 -1.79 7.41
C SER A 13 -5.33 -2.52 7.17
N SER A 14 -6.02 -2.16 6.09
CA SER A 14 -7.20 -2.87 5.60
C SER A 14 -7.53 -2.41 4.17
N THR A 15 -8.34 -3.19 3.48
CA THR A 15 -9.00 -2.74 2.26
C THR A 15 -10.01 -1.62 2.52
N PHE A 16 -10.36 -0.86 1.46
CA PHE A 16 -11.14 0.37 1.60
C PHE A 16 -12.65 0.10 1.67
N SER A 17 -13.27 -0.34 0.58
CA SER A 17 -14.74 -0.31 0.46
C SER A 17 -15.47 -1.22 1.46
N ASP A 18 -14.89 -2.36 1.78
CA ASP A 18 -15.53 -3.46 2.52
C ASP A 18 -15.34 -3.38 4.04
N MET A 19 -14.53 -2.44 4.53
CA MET A 19 -14.21 -2.25 5.95
C MET A 19 -14.68 -0.90 6.51
N VAL A 20 -15.57 -0.20 5.79
CA VAL A 20 -16.07 1.13 6.20
C VAL A 20 -16.72 1.09 7.58
N ALA A 21 -17.55 0.08 7.85
CA ALA A 21 -18.27 -0.03 9.12
C ALA A 21 -17.32 -0.24 10.31
N GLU A 22 -16.35 -1.13 10.16
CA GLU A 22 -15.32 -1.43 11.16
C GLU A 22 -14.43 -0.22 11.41
N ARG A 23 -14.01 0.47 10.34
CA ARG A 23 -13.19 1.70 10.41
C ARG A 23 -13.95 2.84 11.11
N ASN A 24 -15.23 3.03 10.80
CA ASN A 24 -16.05 4.03 11.48
C ASN A 24 -16.21 3.67 12.96
N ALA A 25 -16.46 2.40 13.28
CA ALA A 25 -16.50 1.94 14.67
C ALA A 25 -15.18 2.19 15.42
N LEU A 26 -14.03 2.00 14.76
CA LEU A 26 -12.72 2.32 15.34
C LEU A 26 -12.62 3.81 15.67
N GLN A 27 -12.96 4.69 14.73
CA GLN A 27 -12.88 6.15 14.90
C GLN A 27 -13.85 6.68 15.96
N GLU A 28 -15.11 6.24 15.92
CA GLU A 28 -16.18 6.78 16.76
C GLU A 28 -16.14 6.24 18.18
N ARG A 29 -15.67 4.99 18.37
CA ARG A 29 -15.78 4.28 19.65
C ARG A 29 -14.45 3.82 20.21
N VAL A 30 -13.58 3.21 19.41
CA VAL A 30 -12.36 2.55 19.93
C VAL A 30 -11.22 3.55 20.17
N PHE A 31 -10.88 4.38 19.18
CA PHE A 31 -9.78 5.34 19.27
C PHE A 31 -9.97 6.37 20.39
N PRO A 32 -11.17 6.92 20.65
CA PRO A 32 -11.39 7.81 21.78
C PRO A 32 -11.11 7.13 23.13
N GLU A 33 -11.55 5.88 23.30
CA GLU A 33 -11.33 5.14 24.54
C GLU A 33 -9.85 4.74 24.72
N LEU A 34 -9.16 4.35 23.65
CA LEU A 34 -7.71 4.12 23.70
C LEU A 34 -6.92 5.40 24.01
N LYS A 35 -7.33 6.56 23.47
CA LYS A 35 -6.73 7.86 23.82
C LYS A 35 -6.91 8.17 25.30
N LYS A 36 -8.12 7.99 25.85
CA LYS A 36 -8.40 8.19 27.29
C LYS A 36 -7.55 7.25 28.15
N LEU A 37 -7.50 5.97 27.78
CA LEU A 37 -6.72 4.96 28.49
C LEU A 37 -5.23 5.33 28.50
N CYS A 38 -4.63 5.58 27.33
CA CYS A 38 -3.23 5.97 27.27
C CYS A 38 -2.95 7.25 28.06
N ALA A 39 -3.81 8.27 27.95
CA ALA A 39 -3.65 9.53 28.68
C ALA A 39 -3.70 9.32 30.20
N ALA A 40 -4.59 8.45 30.70
CA ALA A 40 -4.66 8.07 32.11
C ALA A 40 -3.36 7.40 32.62
N HIS A 41 -2.57 6.83 31.72
CA HIS A 41 -1.27 6.21 31.99
C HIS A 41 -0.07 7.08 31.56
N GLY A 42 -0.26 8.38 31.29
CA GLY A 42 0.83 9.28 30.89
C GLY A 42 1.40 9.03 29.49
N ALA A 43 0.65 8.33 28.66
CA ALA A 43 0.99 7.97 27.29
C ALA A 43 0.06 8.64 26.27
N THR A 44 0.47 8.68 25.01
CA THR A 44 -0.33 9.19 23.90
C THR A 44 -0.65 8.07 22.92
N PHE A 45 -1.93 7.86 22.60
CA PHE A 45 -2.34 6.97 21.53
C PHE A 45 -2.49 7.74 20.22
N GLN A 46 -1.85 7.24 19.16
CA GLN A 46 -1.90 7.82 17.83
C GLN A 46 -2.23 6.73 16.80
N PRO A 47 -3.50 6.59 16.40
CA PRO A 47 -3.86 5.70 15.31
C PRO A 47 -3.38 6.30 13.98
N ILE A 48 -2.60 5.53 13.24
CA ILE A 48 -2.21 5.85 11.87
C ILE A 48 -3.20 5.13 10.95
N ASP A 49 -4.25 5.86 10.60
CA ASP A 49 -5.24 5.48 9.62
C ASP A 49 -5.15 6.45 8.45
N LEU A 50 -4.34 6.08 7.46
CA LEU A 50 -4.04 6.92 6.31
C LEU A 50 -5.26 7.10 5.38
N ARG A 51 -6.34 6.34 5.56
CA ARG A 51 -7.58 6.54 4.80
C ARG A 51 -8.22 7.91 5.04
N TRP A 52 -8.12 8.40 6.27
CA TRP A 52 -8.66 9.70 6.68
C TRP A 52 -7.60 10.82 6.65
N GLY A 53 -6.35 10.48 6.28
CA GLY A 53 -5.20 11.37 6.32
C GLY A 53 -4.38 11.47 5.02
N ILE A 54 -4.62 10.61 4.03
CA ILE A 54 -4.10 10.76 2.67
C ILE A 54 -5.01 11.78 1.99
N LEU A 55 -4.51 13.01 1.85
CA LEU A 55 -5.13 14.01 1.00
C LEU A 55 -5.29 13.45 -0.41
N GLU A 56 -6.35 13.83 -1.13
CA GLU A 56 -6.54 13.52 -2.56
C GLU A 56 -5.27 13.82 -3.38
N GLU A 57 -4.49 14.81 -2.95
CA GLU A 57 -3.17 15.15 -3.51
C GLU A 57 -2.16 13.98 -3.52
N ALA A 58 -2.13 13.14 -2.49
CA ALA A 58 -1.20 12.00 -2.43
C ALA A 58 -1.62 10.85 -3.34
N ALA A 59 -2.94 10.70 -3.58
CA ALA A 59 -3.46 9.79 -4.60
C ALA A 59 -3.13 10.31 -6.01
N ASN A 60 -3.34 11.60 -6.28
CA ASN A 60 -3.02 12.22 -7.56
C ASN A 60 -1.51 12.18 -7.86
N ASN A 61 -0.67 12.30 -6.83
CA ASN A 61 0.79 12.29 -6.95
C ASN A 61 1.43 10.89 -6.99
N GLN A 62 0.66 9.80 -7.08
CA GLN A 62 1.17 8.42 -7.11
C GLN A 62 2.02 8.03 -5.89
N LYS A 63 1.90 8.77 -4.78
CA LYS A 63 2.76 8.62 -3.59
C LYS A 63 2.11 7.82 -2.47
N THR A 64 0.84 7.45 -2.60
CA THR A 64 0.08 6.73 -1.57
C THR A 64 0.83 5.54 -0.98
N MET A 65 1.35 4.63 -1.82
CA MET A 65 2.06 3.45 -1.31
C MET A 65 3.37 3.79 -0.60
N GLN A 66 4.14 4.75 -1.12
CA GLN A 66 5.37 5.19 -0.49
C GLN A 66 5.08 5.71 0.93
N ILE A 67 4.06 6.56 1.07
CA ILE A 67 3.63 7.13 2.35
C ILE A 67 3.18 6.02 3.32
N CYS A 68 2.36 5.06 2.87
CA CYS A 68 1.94 3.93 3.69
C CYS A 68 3.14 3.14 4.25
N LEU A 69 4.07 2.75 3.38
CA LEU A 69 5.22 1.94 3.79
C LEU A 69 6.18 2.72 4.71
N GLU A 70 6.36 4.02 4.50
CA GLU A 70 7.15 4.88 5.37
C GLU A 70 6.52 5.02 6.76
N GLU A 71 5.19 5.22 6.84
CA GLU A 71 4.50 5.31 8.12
C GLU A 71 4.46 3.98 8.89
N ILE A 72 4.41 2.82 8.21
CA ILE A 72 4.60 1.50 8.86
C ILE A 72 5.98 1.43 9.53
N ARG A 73 7.05 1.74 8.79
CA ARG A 73 8.43 1.74 9.33
C ARG A 73 8.56 2.71 10.50
N ARG A 74 7.89 3.86 10.42
CA ARG A 74 7.87 4.85 11.50
C ARG A 74 7.16 4.33 12.75
N CYS A 75 6.03 3.63 12.60
CA CYS A 75 5.34 3.00 13.73
C CYS A 75 6.23 1.95 14.40
N GLN A 76 6.85 1.07 13.62
CA GLN A 76 7.78 0.05 14.12
C GLN A 76 8.97 0.65 14.88
N LYS A 77 9.48 1.81 14.43
CA LYS A 77 10.60 2.50 15.09
C LYS A 77 10.19 3.22 16.38
N LEU A 78 9.01 3.85 16.40
CA LEU A 78 8.58 4.72 17.51
C LEU A 78 7.82 3.96 18.61
N THR A 79 7.13 2.89 18.25
CA THR A 79 6.32 2.09 19.16
C THR A 79 6.73 0.63 19.02
N PRO A 80 7.40 0.05 20.03
CA PRO A 80 7.82 -1.33 19.95
C PRO A 80 6.63 -2.29 19.79
N LYS A 81 5.62 -2.22 20.67
CA LYS A 81 4.48 -3.16 20.70
C LYS A 81 3.22 -2.51 21.32
N PRO A 82 2.00 -2.74 20.77
CA PRO A 82 1.72 -3.10 19.38
C PRO A 82 1.94 -1.91 18.44
N ASN A 83 2.29 -2.15 17.17
CA ASN A 83 2.52 -1.09 16.17
C ASN A 83 1.82 -1.29 14.82
N PHE A 84 1.27 -2.47 14.57
CA PHE A 84 0.61 -2.79 13.31
C PHE A 84 -0.63 -3.67 13.55
N ILE A 85 -1.75 -3.25 12.97
CA ILE A 85 -3.02 -3.97 13.02
C ILE A 85 -3.52 -4.19 11.60
N VAL A 86 -3.94 -5.42 11.32
CA VAL A 86 -4.44 -5.84 10.03
C VAL A 86 -5.92 -6.21 10.16
N MET A 87 -6.76 -5.70 9.26
CA MET A 87 -8.16 -6.12 9.14
C MET A 87 -8.41 -6.60 7.70
N LEU A 88 -8.82 -7.86 7.55
CA LEU A 88 -9.01 -8.52 6.25
C LEU A 88 -10.44 -9.04 6.10
N GLY A 89 -10.95 -8.92 4.88
CA GLY A 89 -12.26 -9.41 4.44
C GLY A 89 -12.13 -10.15 3.12
N GLU A 90 -13.15 -10.03 2.26
CA GLU A 90 -13.27 -10.75 0.99
C GLU A 90 -12.74 -9.94 -0.20
N ARG A 91 -12.04 -8.84 0.08
CA ARG A 91 -11.33 -8.04 -0.91
C ARG A 91 -9.84 -8.18 -0.75
N TYR A 92 -9.17 -8.29 -1.88
CA TYR A 92 -7.73 -8.13 -2.00
C TYR A 92 -7.35 -6.65 -2.07
N GLY A 93 -8.23 -5.82 -2.66
CA GLY A 93 -8.08 -4.36 -2.68
C GLY A 93 -7.38 -3.79 -3.93
N TRP A 94 -7.08 -2.50 -3.89
CA TRP A 94 -6.43 -1.79 -5.00
C TRP A 94 -5.01 -2.31 -5.23
N ILE A 95 -4.64 -2.53 -6.50
CA ILE A 95 -3.31 -2.98 -6.92
C ILE A 95 -2.62 -1.78 -7.59
N PRO A 96 -1.78 -1.04 -6.87
CA PRO A 96 -1.13 0.15 -7.37
C PRO A 96 -0.08 -0.22 -8.41
N THR A 97 0.09 0.66 -9.40
CA THR A 97 1.28 0.63 -10.26
C THR A 97 2.51 1.13 -9.48
N PRO A 98 3.72 0.55 -9.63
CA PRO A 98 4.89 0.97 -8.86
C PRO A 98 5.21 2.45 -9.07
N ALA A 99 5.23 3.24 -7.99
CA ALA A 99 5.57 4.66 -8.09
C ALA A 99 7.00 4.90 -8.63
N LYS A 100 7.93 4.00 -8.31
CA LYS A 100 9.35 4.09 -8.67
C LYS A 100 9.92 2.74 -9.10
N ILE A 101 10.74 2.74 -10.14
CA ILE A 101 11.46 1.57 -10.64
C ILE A 101 12.94 1.94 -10.79
N PRO A 102 13.88 1.26 -10.11
CA PRO A 102 15.32 1.51 -10.30
C PRO A 102 15.72 1.38 -11.76
N GLN A 103 16.58 2.26 -12.26
CA GLN A 103 16.96 2.30 -13.67
C GLN A 103 17.42 0.93 -14.23
N PRO A 104 18.32 0.16 -13.56
CA PRO A 104 18.73 -1.15 -14.08
C PRO A 104 17.58 -2.16 -14.20
N GLU A 105 16.54 -2.03 -13.37
CA GLU A 105 15.35 -2.86 -13.43
C GLU A 105 14.42 -2.40 -14.55
N TYR A 106 14.23 -1.08 -14.70
CA TYR A 106 13.46 -0.51 -15.80
C TYR A 106 14.06 -0.87 -17.17
N ASP A 107 15.39 -0.78 -17.30
CA ASP A 107 16.09 -1.11 -18.54
C ASP A 107 15.89 -2.59 -18.92
N LYS A 108 15.87 -3.50 -17.93
CA LYS A 108 15.57 -4.91 -18.13
C LYS A 108 14.14 -5.14 -18.60
N ILE A 109 13.15 -4.59 -17.90
CA ILE A 109 11.73 -4.82 -18.25
C ILE A 109 11.37 -4.14 -19.58
N SER A 110 11.95 -2.97 -19.87
CA SER A 110 11.62 -2.21 -21.08
C SER A 110 12.10 -2.87 -22.37
N ALA A 111 13.04 -3.80 -22.29
CA ALA A 111 13.45 -4.65 -23.41
C ALA A 111 12.34 -5.60 -23.89
N HIS A 112 11.31 -5.84 -23.06
CA HIS A 112 10.18 -6.72 -23.35
C HIS A 112 8.91 -5.98 -23.78
N PHE A 113 8.94 -4.64 -23.88
CA PHE A 113 7.79 -3.87 -24.35
C PHE A 113 7.66 -3.94 -25.87
N SER A 114 6.44 -4.09 -26.37
CA SER A 114 6.15 -3.73 -27.76
C SER A 114 6.31 -2.22 -28.00
N THR A 115 6.31 -1.80 -29.26
CA THR A 115 6.46 -0.37 -29.62
C THR A 115 5.35 0.50 -28.99
N ASP A 116 4.10 0.02 -29.01
CA ASP A 116 2.97 0.76 -28.46
C ASP A 116 2.99 0.80 -26.92
N GLU A 117 3.34 -0.32 -26.29
CA GLU A 117 3.49 -0.40 -24.83
C GLU A 117 4.61 0.51 -24.34
N LYS A 118 5.73 0.54 -25.06
CA LYS A 118 6.87 1.42 -24.74
C LYS A 118 6.44 2.89 -24.77
N LYS A 119 5.64 3.30 -25.76
CA LYS A 119 5.12 4.66 -25.84
C LYS A 119 4.27 5.00 -24.63
N LEU A 120 3.30 4.13 -24.29
CA LEU A 120 2.43 4.35 -23.13
C LEU A 120 3.24 4.44 -21.82
N VAL A 121 4.17 3.52 -21.58
CA VAL A 121 4.99 3.55 -20.36
C VAL A 121 5.86 4.81 -20.33
N GLN A 122 6.45 5.22 -21.45
CA GLN A 122 7.27 6.43 -21.53
C GLN A 122 6.48 7.72 -21.35
N ASP A 123 5.18 7.75 -21.67
CA ASP A 123 4.32 8.90 -21.39
C ASP A 123 4.19 9.13 -19.88
N TRP A 124 4.22 8.05 -19.09
CA TRP A 124 3.93 8.06 -17.64
C TRP A 124 5.15 7.87 -16.73
N TYR A 125 6.23 7.25 -17.18
CA TYR A 125 7.45 7.07 -16.41
C TYR A 125 8.57 7.93 -16.96
N LYS A 126 9.13 8.78 -16.09
CA LYS A 126 10.27 9.64 -16.44
C LYS A 126 11.45 9.32 -15.54
N LEU A 127 12.65 9.34 -16.11
CA LEU A 127 13.89 9.19 -15.36
C LEU A 127 14.06 10.44 -14.48
N ASP A 128 14.16 10.21 -13.17
CA ASP A 128 14.57 11.24 -12.20
C ASP A 128 16.01 10.94 -11.77
N GLU A 129 16.94 11.77 -12.25
CA GLU A 129 18.36 11.67 -11.93
C GLU A 129 18.70 12.22 -10.53
N ASN A 130 17.76 12.91 -9.87
CA ASN A 130 17.97 13.46 -8.53
C ASN A 130 17.62 12.46 -7.42
N GLU A 131 16.71 11.52 -7.70
CA GLU A 131 16.34 10.45 -6.76
C GLU A 131 17.23 9.23 -7.01
N LEU A 132 18.24 9.05 -6.14
CA LEU A 132 19.19 7.96 -6.23
C LEU A 132 18.82 6.80 -5.29
N ARG A 133 18.98 5.56 -5.78
CA ARG A 133 18.76 4.34 -5.01
C ARG A 133 19.99 3.43 -5.07
N GLU A 134 20.37 2.89 -3.92
CA GLU A 134 21.36 1.83 -3.82
C GLU A 134 20.71 0.48 -4.20
N ASN A 135 21.35 -0.23 -5.12
CA ASN A 135 20.94 -1.55 -5.59
C ASN A 135 21.58 -2.65 -4.72
N GLU A 136 21.13 -3.90 -4.89
CA GLU A 136 21.65 -5.05 -4.14
C GLU A 136 23.16 -5.30 -4.34
N ASP A 137 23.71 -4.87 -5.48
CA ASP A 137 25.14 -4.96 -5.80
C ASP A 137 25.95 -3.75 -5.28
N GLY A 138 25.33 -2.85 -4.52
CA GLY A 138 25.93 -1.63 -3.97
C GLY A 138 26.05 -0.49 -4.98
N THR A 139 25.58 -0.66 -6.23
CA THR A 139 25.57 0.44 -7.19
C THR A 139 24.49 1.45 -6.87
N ILE A 140 24.74 2.72 -7.13
CA ILE A 140 23.75 3.79 -6.94
C ILE A 140 23.28 4.25 -8.30
N THR A 141 21.97 4.17 -8.54
CA THR A 141 21.37 4.53 -9.83
C THR A 141 20.12 5.41 -9.66
N PRO A 142 19.82 6.26 -10.65
CA PRO A 142 18.53 6.94 -10.78
C PRO A 142 17.32 5.98 -10.76
N VAL A 143 16.13 6.56 -10.68
CA VAL A 143 14.86 5.83 -10.79
C VAL A 143 13.99 6.38 -11.91
N TYR A 144 13.17 5.52 -12.50
CA TYR A 144 12.02 5.96 -13.26
C TYR A 144 10.85 6.18 -12.29
N GLU A 145 10.31 7.39 -12.27
CA GLU A 145 9.18 7.78 -11.42
C GLU A 145 7.90 7.91 -12.25
N LEU A 146 6.82 7.31 -11.73
CA LEU A 146 5.48 7.44 -12.26
C LEU A 146 4.99 8.88 -12.04
N GLN A 147 4.63 9.55 -13.13
CA GLN A 147 4.21 10.94 -13.10
C GLN A 147 2.79 11.09 -12.54
N PRO A 148 2.50 12.21 -11.83
CA PRO A 148 1.15 12.52 -11.39
C PRO A 148 0.20 12.60 -12.59
N TRP A 149 -1.05 12.17 -12.42
CA TRP A 149 -2.09 12.51 -13.38
C TRP A 149 -2.51 13.98 -13.13
N GLY A 150 -2.52 14.79 -14.19
CA GLY A 150 -2.91 16.20 -14.10
C GLY A 150 -4.42 16.39 -13.88
N GLU A 151 -4.85 17.65 -13.72
CA GLU A 151 -6.27 18.01 -13.52
C GLU A 151 -7.17 17.65 -14.70
N ASP A 152 -6.59 17.44 -15.90
CA ASP A 152 -7.31 17.12 -17.13
C ASP A 152 -7.78 15.65 -17.22
N LEU A 153 -7.34 14.79 -16.29
CA LEU A 153 -7.72 13.37 -16.25
C LEU A 153 -8.65 13.09 -15.06
N ASP A 154 -9.82 12.52 -15.36
CA ASP A 154 -10.68 12.00 -14.32
C ASP A 154 -10.16 10.64 -13.80
N TRP A 155 -10.69 10.23 -12.64
CA TRP A 155 -10.28 9.00 -11.98
C TRP A 155 -10.56 7.73 -12.79
N LYS A 156 -11.56 7.73 -13.68
CA LYS A 156 -11.92 6.56 -14.50
C LYS A 156 -10.94 6.39 -15.65
N ALA A 157 -10.61 7.50 -16.32
CA ALA A 157 -9.59 7.55 -17.35
C ALA A 157 -8.24 7.11 -16.77
N TRP A 158 -7.88 7.64 -15.60
CA TRP A 158 -6.69 7.17 -14.90
C TRP A 158 -6.75 5.68 -14.56
N ALA A 159 -7.85 5.19 -13.96
CA ALA A 159 -7.94 3.78 -13.57
C ALA A 159 -7.74 2.82 -14.76
N SER A 160 -8.20 3.21 -15.95
CA SER A 160 -7.95 2.47 -17.19
C SER A 160 -6.47 2.50 -17.59
N ILE A 161 -5.82 3.65 -17.48
CA ILE A 161 -4.38 3.81 -17.78
C ILE A 161 -3.54 3.02 -16.77
N GLU A 162 -3.81 3.15 -15.47
CA GLU A 162 -3.12 2.42 -14.41
C GLU A 162 -3.25 0.91 -14.59
N GLN A 163 -4.45 0.44 -14.97
CA GLN A 163 -4.67 -0.98 -15.26
C GLN A 163 -3.78 -1.46 -16.41
N GLU A 164 -3.63 -0.67 -17.47
CA GLU A 164 -2.81 -1.03 -18.62
C GLU A 164 -1.31 -0.96 -18.31
N LEU A 165 -0.86 0.10 -17.61
CA LEU A 165 0.52 0.20 -17.11
C LEU A 165 0.88 -1.02 -16.24
N ARG A 166 0.01 -1.39 -15.29
CA ARG A 166 0.21 -2.56 -14.45
C ARG A 166 0.30 -3.85 -15.27
N ARG A 167 -0.57 -4.02 -16.27
CA ARG A 167 -0.56 -5.20 -17.16
C ARG A 167 0.78 -5.34 -17.88
N ILE A 168 1.25 -4.24 -18.49
CA ILE A 168 2.51 -4.18 -19.25
C ILE A 168 3.69 -4.47 -18.33
N LEU A 169 3.78 -3.75 -17.21
CA LEU A 169 4.91 -3.86 -16.28
C LEU A 169 4.99 -5.25 -15.65
N LEU A 170 3.86 -5.85 -15.25
CA LEU A 170 3.85 -7.20 -14.68
C LEU A 170 4.26 -8.26 -15.72
N ALA A 171 3.75 -8.17 -16.95
CA ALA A 171 4.12 -9.09 -18.01
C ALA A 171 5.63 -9.00 -18.30
N ALA A 172 6.14 -7.79 -18.49
CA ALA A 172 7.55 -7.56 -18.76
C ALA A 172 8.47 -7.95 -17.59
N ALA A 173 8.05 -7.73 -16.33
CA ALA A 173 8.82 -8.14 -15.15
C ALA A 173 8.94 -9.68 -15.05
N ARG A 174 7.90 -10.41 -15.46
CA ARG A 174 7.95 -11.88 -15.55
C ARG A 174 8.90 -12.35 -16.64
N GLU A 175 8.80 -11.80 -17.85
CA GLU A 175 9.67 -12.14 -18.98
C GLU A 175 11.15 -11.79 -18.69
N ALA A 176 11.38 -10.68 -17.99
CA ALA A 176 12.71 -10.24 -17.55
C ALA A 176 13.29 -11.07 -16.38
N ASN A 177 12.53 -12.02 -15.84
CA ASN A 177 12.91 -12.84 -14.68
C ASN A 177 13.35 -11.98 -13.47
N ILE A 178 12.57 -10.94 -13.14
CA ILE A 178 12.83 -10.12 -11.95
C ILE A 178 12.74 -11.01 -10.70
N ALA A 179 13.67 -10.81 -9.77
CA ALA A 179 13.77 -11.59 -8.54
C ALA A 179 12.47 -11.52 -7.71
N GLU A 180 12.11 -12.62 -7.06
CA GLU A 180 10.83 -12.78 -6.35
C GLU A 180 10.61 -11.70 -5.27
N ASN A 181 11.67 -11.33 -4.54
CA ASN A 181 11.65 -10.25 -3.55
C ASN A 181 11.31 -8.86 -4.14
N ARG A 182 11.50 -8.67 -5.45
CA ARG A 182 11.20 -7.41 -6.17
C ARG A 182 9.91 -7.48 -6.98
N MET A 183 9.36 -8.69 -7.19
CA MET A 183 8.12 -8.89 -7.95
C MET A 183 6.88 -8.33 -7.25
N LEU A 184 6.89 -8.27 -5.92
CA LEU A 184 5.71 -7.90 -5.11
C LEU A 184 5.04 -6.61 -5.59
N LYS A 185 5.81 -5.55 -5.88
CA LYS A 185 5.28 -4.24 -6.30
C LYS A 185 4.50 -4.27 -7.63
N TYR A 186 4.69 -5.29 -8.46
CA TYR A 186 4.04 -5.39 -9.77
C TYR A 186 2.66 -6.07 -9.74
N PHE A 187 2.33 -6.80 -8.66
CA PHE A 187 1.07 -7.56 -8.60
C PHE A 187 0.33 -7.43 -7.26
N ALA A 188 1.01 -7.03 -6.19
CA ALA A 188 0.42 -7.03 -4.85
C ALA A 188 -0.48 -5.83 -4.62
N SER A 189 -1.61 -6.05 -3.94
CA SER A 189 -2.46 -4.96 -3.49
C SER A 189 -1.75 -4.07 -2.47
N ALA A 190 -2.26 -2.86 -2.28
CA ALA A 190 -1.76 -1.94 -1.26
C ALA A 190 -1.68 -2.63 0.12
N THR A 191 -2.80 -3.23 0.56
CA THR A 191 -2.90 -3.97 1.83
C THR A 191 -1.93 -5.16 1.88
N HIS A 192 -1.74 -5.88 0.77
CA HIS A 192 -0.76 -6.98 0.74
C HIS A 192 0.68 -6.45 0.92
N GLN A 193 1.06 -5.37 0.24
CA GLN A 193 2.38 -4.75 0.42
C GLN A 193 2.59 -4.23 1.85
N GLU A 194 1.55 -3.66 2.46
CA GLU A 194 1.55 -3.24 3.86
C GLU A 194 1.75 -4.44 4.80
N ILE A 195 1.06 -5.56 4.59
CA ILE A 195 1.19 -6.78 5.41
C ILE A 195 2.58 -7.39 5.29
N VAL A 196 3.13 -7.45 4.08
CA VAL A 196 4.50 -7.95 3.88
C VAL A 196 5.47 -7.12 4.71
N THR A 197 5.40 -5.79 4.61
CA THR A 197 6.30 -4.86 5.31
C THR A 197 6.07 -4.81 6.81
N GLY A 198 4.81 -4.84 7.23
CA GLY A 198 4.37 -4.63 8.61
C GLY A 198 4.40 -5.88 9.47
N ALA A 199 4.30 -7.06 8.86
CA ALA A 199 4.17 -8.33 9.56
C ALA A 199 5.09 -9.44 9.02
N LEU A 200 5.06 -9.75 7.71
CA LEU A 200 5.73 -10.95 7.20
C LEU A 200 7.26 -10.84 7.13
N THR A 201 7.80 -9.63 7.00
CA THR A 201 9.25 -9.37 7.07
C THR A 201 9.73 -9.02 8.48
N VAL A 202 8.86 -9.08 9.49
CA VAL A 202 9.16 -8.70 10.88
C VAL A 202 9.29 -9.96 11.73
N SER A 203 10.49 -10.20 12.27
CA SER A 203 10.82 -11.46 12.95
C SER A 203 9.99 -11.73 14.22
N ASP A 204 9.58 -10.69 14.94
CA ASP A 204 8.82 -10.79 16.19
C ASP A 204 7.34 -10.42 16.02
N ALA A 205 6.83 -10.40 14.77
CA ALA A 205 5.48 -9.95 14.45
C ALA A 205 4.38 -10.67 15.26
N THR A 206 4.55 -11.96 15.56
CA THR A 206 3.59 -12.75 16.33
C THR A 206 3.39 -12.26 17.76
N GLU A 207 4.30 -11.43 18.29
CA GLU A 207 4.20 -10.87 19.63
C GLU A 207 3.38 -9.58 19.70
N HIS A 208 3.16 -8.89 18.58
CA HIS A 208 2.66 -7.50 18.61
C HIS A 208 1.82 -7.05 17.42
N VAL A 209 1.78 -7.84 16.35
CA VAL A 209 0.87 -7.63 15.23
C VAL A 209 -0.44 -8.36 15.50
N HIS A 210 -1.55 -7.65 15.38
CA HIS A 210 -2.89 -8.23 15.54
C HIS A 210 -3.63 -8.24 14.21
N CYS A 211 -4.10 -9.42 13.82
CA CYS A 211 -4.88 -9.63 12.60
C CYS A 211 -6.33 -9.98 12.95
N PHE A 212 -7.27 -9.23 12.38
CA PHE A 212 -8.70 -9.44 12.49
C PHE A 212 -9.25 -9.85 11.13
N TYR A 213 -9.96 -10.97 11.09
CA TYR A 213 -10.53 -11.52 9.86
C TYR A 213 -12.05 -11.47 9.92
N ARG A 214 -12.66 -11.01 8.84
CA ARG A 214 -14.10 -11.01 8.63
C ARG A 214 -14.43 -11.99 7.51
N THR A 215 -15.51 -12.73 7.69
CA THR A 215 -16.08 -13.60 6.64
C THR A 215 -17.57 -13.33 6.49
N ILE A 216 -18.00 -12.88 5.32
CA ILE A 216 -19.39 -12.61 4.96
C ILE A 216 -19.99 -13.85 4.35
N LYS A 217 -21.01 -14.38 5.02
CA LYS A 217 -21.87 -15.44 4.48
C LYS A 217 -22.98 -14.87 3.60
N GLU A 218 -23.56 -13.74 4.02
CA GLU A 218 -24.62 -13.03 3.33
C GLU A 218 -24.31 -11.53 3.31
N LEU A 219 -24.42 -10.90 2.14
CA LEU A 219 -24.13 -9.48 2.00
C LEU A 219 -25.07 -8.64 2.88
N PRO A 220 -24.59 -7.51 3.44
CA PRO A 220 -25.45 -6.60 4.18
C PRO A 220 -26.64 -6.14 3.35
N HIS A 221 -27.78 -5.88 4.01
CA HIS A 221 -29.00 -5.49 3.31
C HIS A 221 -28.78 -4.23 2.48
N GLY A 222 -29.08 -4.29 1.18
CA GLY A 222 -28.89 -3.18 0.24
C GLY A 222 -27.45 -2.96 -0.23
N ALA A 223 -26.47 -3.74 0.25
CA ALA A 223 -25.10 -3.67 -0.22
C ALA A 223 -24.95 -4.26 -1.62
N LYS A 224 -24.07 -3.67 -2.43
CA LYS A 224 -23.69 -4.27 -3.70
C LYS A 224 -22.56 -5.28 -3.45
N ARG A 225 -22.56 -6.35 -4.24
CA ARG A 225 -21.50 -7.37 -4.20
C ARG A 225 -20.11 -6.75 -4.42
N GLU A 226 -20.02 -5.80 -5.34
CA GLU A 226 -18.78 -5.10 -5.68
C GLU A 226 -18.19 -4.28 -4.54
N ASP A 227 -18.96 -3.95 -3.50
CA ASP A 227 -18.47 -3.24 -2.33
C ASP A 227 -17.64 -4.14 -1.41
N TYR A 228 -17.94 -5.45 -1.41
CA TYR A 228 -17.42 -6.44 -0.46
C TYR A 228 -16.58 -7.55 -1.08
N ILE A 229 -16.75 -7.84 -2.37
CA ILE A 229 -16.08 -8.96 -3.04
C ILE A 229 -15.39 -8.43 -4.29
N ASP A 230 -14.10 -8.75 -4.46
CA ASP A 230 -13.38 -8.42 -5.68
C ASP A 230 -13.92 -9.24 -6.87
N SER A 231 -14.29 -8.54 -7.94
CA SER A 231 -14.76 -9.13 -9.20
C SER A 231 -13.62 -9.65 -10.09
N ARG A 232 -12.37 -9.33 -9.75
CA ARG A 232 -11.17 -9.72 -10.51
C ARG A 232 -10.74 -11.12 -10.07
N GLU A 233 -10.76 -12.09 -10.97
CA GLU A 233 -10.34 -13.48 -10.67
C GLU A 233 -8.91 -13.56 -10.11
N GLN A 234 -7.98 -12.77 -10.65
CA GLN A 234 -6.60 -12.69 -10.15
C GLN A 234 -6.53 -12.22 -8.68
N ALA A 235 -7.41 -11.32 -8.26
CA ALA A 235 -7.47 -10.87 -6.88
C ALA A 235 -7.99 -11.97 -5.93
N GLN A 236 -8.92 -12.83 -6.41
CA GLN A 236 -9.46 -13.94 -5.62
C GLN A 236 -8.45 -15.06 -5.38
N GLN A 237 -7.50 -15.27 -6.29
CA GLN A 237 -6.42 -16.25 -6.13
C GLN A 237 -5.47 -15.89 -4.97
N HIS A 238 -5.36 -14.62 -4.61
CA HIS A 238 -4.51 -14.14 -3.51
C HIS A 238 -5.24 -14.10 -2.15
N LEU A 239 -6.52 -14.48 -2.09
CA LEU A 239 -7.33 -14.52 -0.86
C LEU A 239 -7.41 -15.92 -0.22
N GLN A 240 -6.76 -16.92 -0.82
CA GLN A 240 -6.66 -18.30 -0.33
C GLN A 240 -5.31 -18.53 0.36
#